data_AF-A0AAW0X7G3-F1
#
_entry.id   AF-A0AAW0X7G3-F1
#
_cell.length_a   1.000
_cell.length_b   1.000
_cell.length_c   1.000
_cell.angle_alpha   90.00
_cell.angle_beta   90.00
_cell.angle_gamma   90.00
#
_symmetry.space_group_name_H-M   'P 1'
#
loop_
_entity.id
_entity.type
_entity.pdbx_description
1 polymer ?
#
loop_
_entity_poly.entity_id
_entity_poly.type
_entity_poly.pdbx_seq_one_letter_code
_entity_poly.pdbx_strand_id
1 'polypeptide(L)'
;ASFFGASYVSLPLQEARSSTEISLRLKTHRADALLLLAAGNTDYCLVVLEGGALRVRINLGAGESELSSPPRLRLDDLFWHEVKISRNTAQMTLIIDNIHTSRITLPGRFHELNIHYGVFLGGMGDFNEVFLGLLDDFRGCMDQVTYNGLEILREAQEDTKTSEVYGVEWECSSEFDAAPDVAISFIKPGAYVAFQEAYPRTGGSIKMEIKTQSEHAVLLYNTGPPSRSDFIALEIYEGHLRLLLDKGNGAIGLNSSIYISDGVWHKVEAHFKPAYMELSVDDHIEDQPTHVGENKFFDLSGYLFVGGVEVNKQSRAVSQGAKNGDKSLEGCIQNVSIGERSLTIRDAQVTQGIKAECHWAYPCLKNPCVDGSRCIQEGTDGFKCECDLALCVRQNFTTAYKVFTKTTLPFDLE
;
A
#
# COMPACT_ATOMS: atom_id res chain seq x y z
N ALA A 1 -15.42 -3.99 0.32
CA ALA A 1 -14.06 -4.36 0.75
C ALA A 1 -13.02 -3.54 -0.01
N SER A 2 -11.91 -3.21 0.65
CA SER A 2 -10.73 -2.53 0.13
C SER A 2 -9.57 -3.49 -0.07
N PHE A 3 -8.88 -3.29 -1.18
CA PHE A 3 -7.67 -3.98 -1.59
C PHE A 3 -6.58 -2.94 -1.81
N PHE A 4 -5.38 -3.20 -1.34
CA PHE A 4 -4.31 -2.23 -1.23
C PHE A 4 -3.10 -2.58 -2.11
N GLY A 5 -3.29 -3.33 -3.20
CA GLY A 5 -2.26 -3.62 -4.21
C GLY A 5 -1.27 -4.73 -3.86
N ALA A 6 -1.40 -5.32 -2.67
CA ALA A 6 -0.83 -6.64 -2.35
C ALA A 6 -1.92 -7.55 -1.74
N SER A 7 -3.17 -7.10 -1.75
CA SER A 7 -4.29 -7.74 -1.08
C SER A 7 -4.94 -8.76 -2.00
N TYR A 8 -5.41 -9.86 -1.42
CA TYR A 8 -6.16 -10.85 -2.18
C TYR A 8 -7.16 -11.61 -1.32
N VAL A 9 -8.14 -12.20 -2.01
CA VAL A 9 -9.01 -13.26 -1.49
C VAL A 9 -8.88 -14.46 -2.41
N SER A 10 -8.67 -15.64 -1.84
CA SER A 10 -8.74 -16.91 -2.55
C SER A 10 -9.80 -17.80 -1.89
N LEU A 11 -10.73 -18.30 -2.70
CA LEU A 11 -11.76 -19.25 -2.31
C LEU A 11 -11.61 -20.54 -3.10
N PRO A 12 -11.23 -21.66 -2.44
CA PRO A 12 -11.23 -22.96 -3.08
C PRO A 12 -12.62 -23.30 -3.62
N LEU A 13 -12.70 -23.67 -4.89
CA LEU A 13 -13.95 -24.05 -5.55
C LEU A 13 -13.66 -25.09 -6.63
N GLN A 14 -14.51 -26.12 -6.69
CA GLN A 14 -14.48 -27.11 -7.77
C GLN A 14 -15.84 -27.18 -8.45
N GLU A 15 -15.87 -26.91 -9.74
CA GLU A 15 -17.08 -26.99 -10.53
C GLU A 15 -16.79 -27.17 -12.02
N ALA A 16 -17.80 -27.66 -12.75
CA ALA A 16 -17.80 -27.72 -14.21
C ALA A 16 -19.16 -27.23 -14.70
N ARG A 17 -19.21 -26.06 -15.37
CA ARG A 17 -20.48 -25.46 -15.82
C ARG A 17 -20.43 -24.97 -17.26
N SER A 18 -21.53 -25.17 -17.97
CA SER A 18 -21.76 -24.60 -19.31
C SER A 18 -22.27 -23.16 -19.28
N SER A 19 -22.57 -22.63 -18.09
CA SER A 19 -22.97 -21.25 -17.85
C SER A 19 -22.09 -20.62 -16.78
N THR A 20 -21.85 -19.31 -16.90
CA THR A 20 -21.06 -18.54 -15.94
C THR A 20 -21.73 -17.19 -15.70
N GLU A 21 -21.93 -16.81 -14.44
CA GLU A 21 -22.44 -15.50 -14.04
C GLU A 21 -21.44 -14.85 -13.07
N ILE A 22 -20.99 -13.65 -13.40
CA ILE A 22 -20.10 -12.85 -12.56
C ILE A 22 -20.70 -11.46 -12.44
N SER A 23 -20.83 -10.96 -11.22
CA SER A 23 -21.16 -9.55 -10.99
C SER A 23 -20.25 -8.97 -9.94
N LEU A 24 -19.82 -7.73 -10.13
CA LEU A 24 -19.04 -6.98 -9.16
C LEU A 24 -19.25 -5.49 -9.38
N ARG A 25 -19.06 -4.72 -8.32
CA ARG A 25 -18.84 -3.28 -8.39
C ARG A 25 -17.39 -2.98 -8.06
N LEU A 26 -16.77 -2.07 -8.80
CA LEU A 26 -15.39 -1.65 -8.55
C LEU A 26 -15.25 -0.12 -8.49
N LYS A 27 -14.24 0.34 -7.76
CA LYS A 27 -13.78 1.72 -7.73
C LYS A 27 -12.26 1.72 -7.62
N THR A 28 -11.55 2.29 -8.59
CA THR A 28 -10.08 2.27 -8.63
C THR A 28 -9.49 3.41 -9.46
N HIS A 29 -8.20 3.67 -9.27
CA HIS A 29 -7.36 4.51 -10.13
C HIS A 29 -6.36 3.65 -10.95
N ARG A 30 -6.40 2.33 -10.78
CA ARG A 30 -5.52 1.40 -11.50
C ARG A 30 -6.03 1.21 -12.92
N ALA A 31 -5.22 1.62 -13.90
CA ALA A 31 -5.46 1.32 -15.29
C ALA A 31 -5.25 -0.18 -15.61
N ASP A 32 -4.33 -0.82 -14.90
CA ASP A 32 -3.97 -2.23 -15.06
C ASP A 32 -4.09 -2.93 -13.71
N ALA A 33 -4.92 -3.97 -13.65
CA ALA A 33 -5.15 -4.77 -12.43
C ALA A 33 -5.94 -6.07 -12.70
N LEU A 34 -5.59 -7.14 -11.99
CA LEU A 34 -6.43 -8.33 -11.83
C LEU A 34 -7.67 -8.00 -10.99
N LEU A 35 -8.87 -8.19 -11.54
CA LEU A 35 -10.09 -8.07 -10.74
C LEU A 35 -10.49 -9.42 -10.16
N LEU A 36 -10.76 -10.41 -11.02
CA LEU A 36 -11.22 -11.74 -10.61
C LEU A 36 -10.62 -12.81 -11.53
N LEU A 37 -10.24 -13.94 -10.96
CA LEU A 37 -9.81 -15.13 -11.70
C LEU A 37 -10.54 -16.36 -11.16
N ALA A 38 -11.31 -17.03 -12.01
CA ALA A 38 -11.75 -18.41 -11.75
C ALA A 38 -10.79 -19.36 -12.48
N ALA A 39 -10.06 -20.19 -11.73
CA ALA A 39 -8.95 -20.99 -12.25
C ALA A 39 -9.18 -22.51 -12.13
N GLY A 40 -9.00 -23.21 -13.24
CA GLY A 40 -8.80 -24.65 -13.31
C GLY A 40 -7.39 -25.00 -13.79
N ASN A 41 -7.21 -26.28 -14.15
CA ASN A 41 -5.90 -26.79 -14.61
C ASN A 41 -5.49 -26.20 -15.96
N THR A 42 -6.44 -26.05 -16.88
CA THR A 42 -6.25 -25.48 -18.22
C THR A 42 -7.27 -24.39 -18.53
N ASP A 43 -8.43 -24.50 -17.90
CA ASP A 43 -9.56 -23.62 -18.14
C ASP A 43 -9.50 -22.47 -17.13
N TYR A 44 -9.87 -21.28 -17.59
CA TYR A 44 -9.96 -20.11 -16.71
C TYR A 44 -10.92 -19.08 -17.25
N CYS A 45 -11.42 -18.25 -16.35
CA CYS A 45 -12.10 -17.00 -16.65
C CYS A 45 -11.42 -15.88 -15.85
N LEU A 46 -10.75 -14.97 -16.57
CA LEU A 46 -9.93 -13.91 -16.03
C LEU A 46 -10.56 -12.56 -16.38
N VAL A 47 -10.88 -11.76 -15.36
CA VAL A 47 -11.42 -10.40 -15.48
C VAL A 47 -10.33 -9.42 -15.03
N VAL A 48 -9.93 -8.53 -15.92
CA VAL A 48 -8.83 -7.58 -15.71
C VAL A 48 -9.21 -6.18 -16.17
N LEU A 49 -8.54 -5.18 -15.61
CA LEU A 49 -8.38 -3.88 -16.25
C LEU A 49 -7.06 -3.89 -17.02
N GLU A 50 -7.09 -3.36 -18.25
CA GLU A 50 -5.90 -3.09 -19.04
C GLU A 50 -6.03 -1.73 -19.73
N GLY A 51 -5.14 -0.79 -19.42
CA GLY A 51 -5.23 0.60 -19.89
C GLY A 51 -6.55 1.29 -19.52
N GLY A 52 -7.15 0.92 -18.40
CA GLY A 52 -8.43 1.40 -17.88
C GLY A 52 -9.66 0.73 -18.50
N ALA A 53 -9.49 -0.10 -19.53
CA ALA A 53 -10.59 -0.85 -20.16
C ALA A 53 -10.77 -2.20 -19.47
N LEU A 54 -12.03 -2.64 -19.30
CA LEU A 54 -12.32 -3.96 -18.75
C LEU A 54 -12.18 -5.03 -19.84
N ARG A 55 -11.45 -6.10 -19.54
CA ARG A 55 -11.32 -7.26 -20.42
C ARG A 55 -11.63 -8.54 -19.68
N VAL A 56 -12.31 -9.44 -20.38
CA VAL A 56 -12.60 -10.79 -19.91
C VAL A 56 -11.94 -11.77 -20.85
N ARG A 57 -10.96 -12.49 -20.33
CA ARG A 57 -10.26 -13.58 -21.03
C ARG A 57 -10.80 -14.90 -20.54
N ILE A 58 -11.19 -15.77 -21.45
CA ILE A 58 -11.74 -17.07 -21.11
C ILE A 58 -11.13 -18.16 -21.99
N ASN A 59 -10.73 -19.25 -21.36
CA ASN A 59 -10.24 -20.45 -22.03
C ASN A 59 -11.05 -21.66 -21.54
N LEU A 60 -11.63 -22.40 -22.48
CA LEU A 60 -12.44 -23.61 -22.25
C LEU A 60 -11.75 -24.86 -22.86
N GLY A 61 -10.43 -24.82 -23.01
CA GLY A 61 -9.61 -25.87 -23.62
C GLY A 61 -9.41 -25.76 -25.14
N ALA A 62 -10.07 -24.81 -25.82
CA ALA A 62 -9.94 -24.56 -27.27
C ALA A 62 -9.05 -23.35 -27.62
N GLY A 63 -8.36 -22.79 -26.64
CA GLY A 63 -7.59 -21.55 -26.75
C GLY A 63 -8.33 -20.36 -26.12
N GLU A 64 -7.59 -19.29 -25.88
CA GLU A 64 -8.12 -18.09 -25.24
C GLU A 64 -9.01 -17.28 -26.20
N SER A 65 -10.12 -16.78 -25.66
CA SER A 65 -10.95 -15.75 -26.26
C SER A 65 -11.04 -14.53 -25.35
N GLU A 66 -11.08 -13.34 -25.93
CA GLU A 66 -11.16 -12.07 -25.19
C GLU A 66 -12.44 -11.31 -25.54
N LEU A 67 -13.12 -10.80 -24.51
CA LEU A 67 -14.22 -9.86 -24.63
C LEU A 67 -13.90 -8.58 -23.87
N SER A 68 -13.92 -7.44 -24.56
CA SER A 68 -13.53 -6.15 -24.00
C SER A 68 -14.71 -5.18 -23.89
N SER A 69 -14.63 -4.26 -22.94
CA SER A 69 -15.52 -3.11 -22.84
C SER A 69 -15.48 -2.26 -24.12
N PRO A 70 -16.53 -1.45 -24.40
CA PRO A 70 -16.52 -0.58 -25.56
C PRO A 70 -15.28 0.34 -25.60
N PRO A 71 -14.78 0.68 -26.80
CA PRO A 71 -13.62 1.55 -26.93
C PRO A 71 -13.84 2.90 -26.23
N ARG A 72 -12.79 3.40 -25.56
CA ARG A 72 -12.77 4.65 -24.78
C ARG A 72 -13.55 4.64 -23.47
N LEU A 73 -14.25 3.56 -23.12
CA LEU A 73 -14.79 3.41 -21.77
C LEU A 73 -13.65 3.05 -20.82
N ARG A 74 -13.46 3.88 -19.80
CA ARG A 74 -12.45 3.73 -18.75
C ARG A 74 -13.14 3.54 -17.41
N LEU A 75 -12.62 2.65 -16.57
CA LEU A 75 -13.14 2.35 -15.24
C LEU A 75 -12.17 2.74 -14.10
N ASP A 76 -11.07 3.41 -14.45
CA ASP A 76 -10.00 3.85 -13.55
C ASP A 76 -10.16 5.32 -13.12
N ASP A 77 -11.40 5.81 -13.07
CA ASP A 77 -11.76 7.20 -12.82
C ASP A 77 -12.11 7.51 -11.35
N LEU A 78 -11.91 6.53 -10.46
CA LEU A 78 -12.29 6.57 -9.04
C LEU A 78 -13.80 6.72 -8.78
N PHE A 79 -14.67 6.43 -9.75
CA PHE A 79 -16.09 6.25 -9.50
C PHE A 79 -16.45 4.76 -9.37
N TRP A 80 -17.63 4.50 -8.80
CA TRP A 80 -18.17 3.15 -8.73
C TRP A 80 -18.75 2.74 -10.07
N HIS A 81 -18.25 1.64 -10.64
CA HIS A 81 -18.80 1.00 -11.82
C HIS A 81 -19.41 -0.35 -11.48
N GLU A 82 -20.56 -0.68 -12.07
CA GLU A 82 -21.21 -1.99 -11.97
C GLU A 82 -20.89 -2.84 -13.20
N VAL A 83 -20.34 -4.03 -12.98
CA VAL A 83 -19.96 -4.98 -14.03
C VAL A 83 -20.79 -6.24 -13.89
N LYS A 84 -21.37 -6.70 -15.00
CA LYS A 84 -22.10 -7.96 -15.12
C LYS A 84 -21.60 -8.74 -16.33
N ILE A 85 -21.11 -9.94 -16.10
CA ILE A 85 -20.66 -10.87 -17.12
C ILE A 85 -21.56 -12.10 -17.05
N SER A 86 -22.14 -12.46 -18.18
CA SER A 86 -22.95 -13.68 -18.30
C SER A 86 -22.50 -14.48 -19.50
N ARG A 87 -22.38 -15.79 -19.31
CA ARG A 87 -22.09 -16.74 -20.38
C ARG A 87 -23.12 -17.86 -20.33
N ASN A 88 -23.72 -18.15 -21.47
CA ASN A 88 -24.55 -19.32 -21.67
C ASN A 88 -24.02 -20.09 -22.88
N THR A 89 -23.41 -21.25 -22.65
CA THR A 89 -22.68 -22.03 -23.66
C THR A 89 -21.59 -21.18 -24.34
N ALA A 90 -21.71 -20.94 -25.64
CA ALA A 90 -20.78 -20.10 -26.41
C ALA A 90 -21.09 -18.59 -26.31
N GLN A 91 -22.30 -18.21 -25.92
CA GLN A 91 -22.72 -16.80 -25.94
C GLN A 91 -22.25 -16.11 -24.66
N MET A 92 -21.40 -15.10 -24.79
CA MET A 92 -20.87 -14.34 -23.68
C MET A 92 -21.24 -12.87 -23.83
N THR A 93 -21.73 -12.27 -22.75
CA THR A 93 -22.17 -10.87 -22.68
C THR A 93 -21.49 -10.18 -21.50
N LEU A 94 -20.99 -8.97 -21.75
CA LEU A 94 -20.47 -8.04 -20.75
C LEU A 94 -21.38 -6.82 -20.73
N ILE A 95 -21.84 -6.42 -19.55
CA ILE A 95 -22.64 -5.22 -19.31
C ILE A 95 -21.93 -4.37 -18.26
N ILE A 96 -21.75 -3.08 -18.54
CA ILE A 96 -21.18 -2.10 -17.63
C ILE A 96 -22.19 -0.98 -17.39
N ASP A 97 -22.41 -0.64 -16.12
CA ASP A 97 -23.32 0.40 -15.61
C ASP A 97 -24.75 0.29 -16.14
N ASN A 98 -25.17 -0.92 -16.53
CA ASN A 98 -26.45 -1.22 -17.22
C ASN A 98 -26.68 -0.41 -18.52
N ILE A 99 -25.63 0.18 -19.10
CA ILE A 99 -25.70 1.06 -20.28
C ILE A 99 -24.86 0.48 -21.42
N HIS A 100 -23.65 0.05 -21.12
CA HIS A 100 -22.69 -0.42 -22.12
C HIS A 100 -22.75 -1.93 -22.23
N THR A 101 -23.01 -2.46 -23.42
CA THR A 101 -23.09 -3.91 -23.67
C THR A 101 -22.13 -4.34 -24.77
N SER A 102 -21.31 -5.35 -24.48
CA SER A 102 -20.45 -6.05 -25.45
C SER A 102 -20.81 -7.54 -25.48
N ARG A 103 -20.68 -8.19 -26.64
CA ARG A 103 -20.98 -9.63 -26.79
C ARG A 103 -19.99 -10.31 -27.71
N ILE A 104 -19.69 -11.58 -27.42
CA ILE A 104 -18.94 -12.47 -28.32
C ILE A 104 -19.60 -13.85 -28.37
N THR A 105 -19.28 -14.61 -29.42
CA THR A 105 -19.55 -16.06 -29.47
C THR A 105 -18.21 -16.78 -29.40
N LEU A 106 -18.02 -17.58 -28.35
CA LEU A 106 -16.81 -18.34 -28.12
C LEU A 106 -16.63 -19.45 -29.18
N PRO A 107 -15.40 -19.67 -29.66
CA PRO A 107 -15.09 -20.76 -30.57
C PRO A 107 -15.10 -22.12 -29.85
N GLY A 108 -15.06 -23.20 -30.62
CA GLY A 108 -15.00 -24.57 -30.10
C GLY A 108 -16.35 -25.28 -30.02
N ARG A 109 -16.31 -26.55 -29.62
CA ARG A 109 -17.49 -27.44 -29.51
C ARG A 109 -17.85 -27.79 -28.07
N PHE A 110 -16.91 -27.60 -27.15
CA PHE A 110 -17.09 -27.82 -25.72
C PHE A 110 -17.20 -26.45 -25.04
N HIS A 111 -18.14 -26.34 -24.11
CA HIS A 111 -18.48 -25.06 -23.46
C HIS A 111 -18.47 -25.18 -21.94
N GLU A 112 -17.92 -26.25 -21.39
CA GLU A 112 -17.74 -26.42 -19.96
C GLU A 112 -16.52 -25.60 -19.53
N LEU A 113 -16.69 -24.78 -18.49
CA LEU A 113 -15.59 -24.13 -17.77
C LEU A 113 -15.29 -24.99 -16.55
N ASN A 114 -14.14 -25.66 -16.53
CA ASN A 114 -13.74 -26.57 -15.45
C ASN A 114 -12.84 -25.85 -14.45
N ILE A 115 -13.39 -25.47 -13.31
CA ILE A 115 -12.66 -24.83 -12.20
C ILE A 115 -12.21 -25.89 -11.21
N HIS A 116 -10.93 -25.87 -10.84
CA HIS A 116 -10.32 -26.84 -9.94
C HIS A 116 -9.66 -26.19 -8.73
N TYR A 117 -8.99 -25.05 -8.94
CA TYR A 117 -8.25 -24.36 -7.90
C TYR A 117 -9.13 -23.43 -7.10
N GLY A 118 -10.00 -22.67 -7.78
CA GLY A 118 -10.97 -21.81 -7.11
C GLY A 118 -11.16 -20.45 -7.77
N VAL A 119 -11.60 -19.50 -6.97
CA VAL A 119 -11.81 -18.10 -7.36
C VAL A 119 -10.88 -17.20 -6.56
N PHE A 120 -10.13 -16.37 -7.27
CA PHE A 120 -9.20 -15.38 -6.74
C PHE A 120 -9.75 -13.98 -7.04
N LEU A 121 -9.59 -13.06 -6.10
CA LEU A 121 -10.11 -11.69 -6.18
C LEU A 121 -9.02 -10.71 -5.78
N GLY A 122 -8.79 -9.70 -6.61
CA GLY A 122 -7.82 -8.63 -6.40
C GLY A 122 -6.35 -9.03 -6.57
N GLY A 123 -5.97 -10.24 -6.19
CA GLY A 123 -4.62 -10.77 -6.37
C GLY A 123 -4.64 -12.29 -6.34
N MET A 124 -3.50 -12.92 -6.61
CA MET A 124 -3.40 -14.39 -6.65
C MET A 124 -2.63 -14.98 -5.46
N GLY A 125 -1.99 -14.16 -4.64
CA GLY A 125 -1.13 -14.64 -3.55
C GLY A 125 0.00 -15.51 -4.11
N ASP A 126 0.15 -16.71 -3.56
CA ASP A 126 1.15 -17.69 -4.01
C ASP A 126 0.72 -18.47 -5.26
N PHE A 127 -0.53 -18.34 -5.70
CA PHE A 127 -1.00 -19.00 -6.91
C PHE A 127 -0.37 -18.35 -8.14
N ASN A 128 0.34 -19.15 -8.92
CA ASN A 128 1.00 -18.69 -10.13
C ASN A 128 0.99 -19.79 -11.18
N GLU A 129 0.47 -19.48 -12.36
CA GLU A 129 0.47 -20.37 -13.52
C GLU A 129 1.05 -19.63 -14.72
N VAL A 130 1.90 -20.31 -15.48
CA VAL A 130 2.70 -19.70 -16.56
C VAL A 130 1.82 -19.02 -17.62
N PHE A 131 0.61 -19.53 -17.84
CA PHE A 131 -0.31 -18.99 -18.85
C PHE A 131 -0.95 -17.65 -18.45
N LEU A 132 -0.92 -17.26 -17.19
CA LEU A 132 -1.50 -15.99 -16.71
C LEU A 132 -0.58 -14.78 -16.93
N GLY A 133 0.72 -15.02 -17.16
CA GLY A 133 1.71 -13.96 -17.32
C GLY A 133 1.94 -13.18 -16.02
N LEU A 134 2.39 -11.93 -16.14
CA LEU A 134 2.56 -11.02 -15.03
C LEU A 134 1.33 -10.10 -14.95
N LEU A 135 0.57 -10.22 -13.87
CA LEU A 135 -0.60 -9.39 -13.60
C LEU A 135 -0.33 -8.49 -12.39
N ASP A 136 -0.78 -7.24 -12.47
CA ASP A 136 -0.77 -6.33 -11.33
C ASP A 136 -1.93 -6.65 -10.39
N ASP A 137 -1.66 -6.63 -9.09
CA ASP A 137 -2.70 -6.77 -8.07
C ASP A 137 -3.59 -5.51 -8.01
N PHE A 138 -4.85 -5.71 -7.67
CA PHE A 138 -5.84 -4.67 -7.53
C PHE A 138 -5.59 -3.81 -6.32
N ARG A 139 -5.67 -2.50 -6.56
CA ARG A 139 -5.75 -1.49 -5.53
C ARG A 139 -7.02 -0.66 -5.74
N GLY A 140 -7.92 -0.67 -4.77
CA GLY A 140 -9.22 -0.02 -4.87
C GLY A 140 -10.27 -0.67 -3.97
N CYS A 141 -11.54 -0.39 -4.25
CA CYS A 141 -12.65 -1.02 -3.57
C CYS A 141 -13.42 -1.93 -4.51
N MET A 142 -13.87 -3.07 -3.99
CA MET A 142 -14.84 -3.94 -4.62
C MET A 142 -16.04 -4.17 -3.69
N ASP A 143 -17.20 -4.30 -4.30
CA ASP A 143 -18.48 -4.53 -3.62
C ASP A 143 -19.36 -5.47 -4.44
N GLN A 144 -20.30 -6.16 -3.80
CA GLN A 144 -21.27 -7.06 -4.44
C GLN A 144 -20.63 -8.08 -5.41
N VAL A 145 -19.49 -8.63 -5.03
CA VAL A 145 -18.75 -9.60 -5.85
C VAL A 145 -19.41 -10.97 -5.77
N THR A 146 -19.90 -11.47 -6.91
CA THR A 146 -20.55 -12.76 -7.03
C THR A 146 -19.97 -13.58 -8.19
N TYR A 147 -19.89 -14.90 -7.99
CA TYR A 147 -19.53 -15.87 -9.02
C TYR A 147 -20.51 -17.06 -8.93
N ASN A 148 -21.32 -17.27 -9.98
CA ASN A 148 -22.32 -18.34 -10.05
C ASN A 148 -23.28 -18.39 -8.84
N GLY A 149 -23.61 -17.23 -8.28
CA GLY A 149 -24.46 -17.08 -7.08
C GLY A 149 -23.72 -17.13 -5.74
N LEU A 150 -22.41 -17.44 -5.73
CA LEU A 150 -21.58 -17.38 -4.53
C LEU A 150 -21.16 -15.93 -4.25
N GLU A 151 -21.49 -15.39 -3.08
CA GLU A 151 -21.07 -14.06 -2.61
C GLU A 151 -19.63 -14.10 -2.08
N ILE A 152 -18.65 -13.89 -2.97
CA ILE A 152 -17.21 -14.11 -2.70
C ILE A 152 -16.72 -13.36 -1.45
N LEU A 153 -17.03 -12.07 -1.33
CA LEU A 153 -16.56 -11.27 -0.20
C LEU A 153 -17.19 -11.72 1.12
N ARG A 154 -18.44 -12.16 1.10
CA ARG A 154 -19.14 -12.62 2.30
C ARG A 154 -18.64 -14.00 2.73
N GLU A 155 -18.46 -14.92 1.78
CA GLU A 155 -17.89 -16.24 2.05
C GLU A 155 -16.49 -16.13 2.65
N ALA A 156 -15.65 -15.25 2.10
CA ALA A 156 -14.31 -14.98 2.62
C ALA A 156 -14.30 -14.37 4.03
N GLN A 157 -15.36 -13.62 4.39
CA GLN A 157 -15.51 -13.04 5.72
C GLN A 157 -16.00 -14.06 6.75
N GLU A 158 -16.90 -14.97 6.35
CA GLU A 158 -17.56 -15.95 7.23
C GLU A 158 -16.78 -17.27 7.36
N ASP A 159 -16.22 -17.80 6.26
CA ASP A 159 -15.47 -19.07 6.24
C ASP A 159 -13.95 -18.86 6.21
N THR A 160 -13.38 -18.55 7.38
CA THR A 160 -11.93 -18.38 7.55
C THR A 160 -11.14 -19.70 7.59
N LYS A 161 -11.78 -20.86 7.42
CA LYS A 161 -11.08 -22.16 7.49
C LYS A 161 -10.57 -22.63 6.14
N THR A 162 -11.29 -22.28 5.07
CA THR A 162 -10.95 -22.71 3.71
C THR A 162 -10.51 -21.54 2.83
N SER A 163 -11.00 -20.32 3.11
CA SER A 163 -10.58 -19.13 2.39
C SER A 163 -9.21 -18.64 2.86
N GLU A 164 -8.44 -18.08 1.92
CA GLU A 164 -7.26 -17.29 2.22
C GLU A 164 -7.57 -15.81 1.96
N VAL A 165 -7.38 -14.99 2.97
CA VAL A 165 -7.60 -13.53 2.90
C VAL A 165 -6.36 -12.83 3.41
N TYR A 166 -5.79 -11.97 2.57
CA TYR A 166 -4.60 -11.21 2.92
C TYR A 166 -4.80 -9.73 2.62
N GLY A 167 -4.53 -8.88 3.61
CA GLY A 167 -4.52 -7.43 3.44
C GLY A 167 -5.85 -6.80 3.03
N VAL A 168 -7.00 -7.42 3.30
CA VAL A 168 -8.32 -6.89 2.94
C VAL A 168 -8.96 -6.18 4.13
N GLU A 169 -9.55 -5.00 3.89
CA GLU A 169 -10.47 -4.35 4.83
C GLU A 169 -11.91 -4.46 4.30
N TRP A 170 -12.90 -4.73 5.15
CA TRP A 170 -14.25 -5.07 4.69
C TRP A 170 -15.07 -3.87 4.21
N GLU A 171 -14.68 -2.67 4.64
CA GLU A 171 -15.25 -1.40 4.18
C GLU A 171 -14.37 -0.76 3.10
N CYS A 172 -14.92 0.21 2.36
CA CYS A 172 -14.13 0.98 1.41
C CYS A 172 -13.35 2.07 2.17
N SER A 173 -12.02 1.95 2.19
CA SER A 173 -11.12 2.89 2.83
C SER A 173 -11.22 4.28 2.21
N SER A 174 -11.17 5.31 3.07
CA SER A 174 -11.19 6.70 2.66
C SER A 174 -9.98 7.13 1.83
N GLU A 175 -8.91 6.31 1.76
CA GLU A 175 -7.77 6.60 0.88
C GLU A 175 -8.15 6.62 -0.61
N PHE A 176 -9.22 5.91 -0.99
CA PHE A 176 -9.73 5.88 -2.36
C PHE A 176 -10.67 7.06 -2.66
N ASP A 177 -10.98 7.88 -1.67
CA ASP A 177 -11.70 9.16 -1.79
C ASP A 177 -10.78 10.37 -1.61
N ALA A 178 -9.55 10.15 -1.14
CA ALA A 178 -8.59 11.19 -0.85
C ALA A 178 -8.21 12.02 -2.08
N ALA A 179 -8.06 13.34 -1.87
CA ALA A 179 -7.44 14.22 -2.85
C ALA A 179 -5.94 13.87 -3.00
N PRO A 180 -5.30 14.15 -4.14
CA PRO A 180 -3.93 13.73 -4.38
C PRO A 180 -2.89 14.41 -3.45
N ASP A 181 -3.19 15.60 -2.96
CA ASP A 181 -2.31 16.47 -2.17
C ASP A 181 -2.44 16.31 -0.65
N VAL A 182 -3.28 15.39 -0.17
CA VAL A 182 -3.43 15.17 1.27
C VAL A 182 -2.20 14.50 1.88
N ALA A 183 -1.91 14.83 3.14
CA ALA A 183 -0.92 14.12 3.94
C ALA A 183 -1.30 12.64 4.12
N ILE A 184 -0.31 11.80 4.34
CA ILE A 184 -0.47 10.37 4.63
C ILE A 184 -0.02 10.12 6.07
N SER A 185 -0.91 9.57 6.89
CA SER A 185 -0.59 9.09 8.24
C SER A 185 -0.13 7.64 8.20
N PHE A 186 1.00 7.34 8.83
CA PHE A 186 1.48 5.98 9.09
C PHE A 186 1.06 5.60 10.51
N ILE A 187 0.14 4.62 10.64
CA ILE A 187 -0.60 4.37 11.89
C ILE A 187 -0.34 2.99 12.46
N LYS A 188 -0.28 1.95 11.61
CA LYS A 188 -0.02 0.59 12.08
C LYS A 188 1.49 0.30 12.09
N PRO A 189 2.00 -0.56 12.99
CA PRO A 189 3.36 -1.08 12.89
C PRO A 189 3.58 -1.74 11.52
N GLY A 190 4.76 -1.54 10.93
CA GLY A 190 5.07 -2.04 9.59
C GLY A 190 4.32 -1.29 8.47
N ALA A 191 3.76 -0.11 8.73
CA ALA A 191 3.14 0.71 7.70
C ALA A 191 4.17 1.16 6.65
N TYR A 192 3.75 1.22 5.40
CA TYR A 192 4.54 1.75 4.29
C TYR A 192 3.65 2.12 3.11
N VAL A 193 4.20 2.93 2.22
CA VAL A 193 3.67 3.15 0.86
C VAL A 193 4.74 2.73 -0.14
N ALA A 194 4.37 1.94 -1.15
CA ALA A 194 5.27 1.52 -2.22
C ALA A 194 4.87 2.18 -3.53
N PHE A 195 5.84 2.84 -4.18
CA PHE A 195 5.68 3.45 -5.49
C PHE A 195 6.54 2.71 -6.51
N GLN A 196 5.99 2.50 -7.71
CA GLN A 196 6.79 2.04 -8.85
C GLN A 196 7.51 3.26 -9.41
N GLU A 197 8.81 3.37 -9.14
CA GLU A 197 9.62 4.44 -9.71
C GLU A 197 10.90 4.00 -10.38
N ALA A 198 11.30 4.81 -11.36
CA ALA A 198 12.56 4.68 -12.07
C ALA A 198 13.43 5.91 -11.79
N TYR A 199 14.56 5.69 -11.14
CA TYR A 199 15.56 6.74 -10.97
C TYR A 199 16.49 6.82 -12.18
N PRO A 200 16.84 8.02 -12.65
CA PRO A 200 17.97 8.17 -13.54
C PRO A 200 19.22 7.60 -12.88
N ARG A 201 20.06 6.91 -13.67
CA ARG A 201 21.34 6.38 -13.19
C ARG A 201 22.29 7.46 -12.64
N THR A 202 22.04 8.72 -12.98
CA THR A 202 22.72 9.92 -12.47
C THR A 202 22.19 10.42 -11.13
N GLY A 203 21.33 9.64 -10.47
CA GLY A 203 20.69 10.01 -9.21
C GLY A 203 19.51 10.97 -9.40
N GLY A 204 19.09 11.61 -8.31
CA GLY A 204 17.88 12.42 -8.29
C GLY A 204 17.78 13.32 -7.06
N SER A 205 16.62 13.97 -6.93
CA SER A 205 16.22 14.75 -5.76
C SER A 205 14.93 14.22 -5.21
N ILE A 206 14.82 14.12 -3.89
CA ILE A 206 13.58 13.78 -3.20
C ILE A 206 13.22 14.96 -2.30
N LYS A 207 11.96 15.37 -2.33
CA LYS A 207 11.40 16.38 -1.42
C LYS A 207 10.21 15.78 -0.68
N MET A 208 10.06 16.15 0.58
CA MET A 208 8.88 15.83 1.38
C MET A 208 8.80 16.75 2.60
N GLU A 209 7.62 16.82 3.18
CA GLU A 209 7.43 17.35 4.53
C GLU A 209 7.06 16.21 5.47
N ILE A 210 7.63 16.22 6.67
CA ILE A 210 7.45 15.16 7.67
C ILE A 210 7.04 15.75 9.01
N LYS A 211 6.16 15.03 9.72
CA LYS A 211 5.73 15.39 11.09
C LYS A 211 5.71 14.15 11.97
N THR A 212 6.61 14.10 12.96
CA THR A 212 6.82 12.88 13.75
C THR A 212 7.38 13.12 15.15
N GLN A 213 7.24 12.12 16.02
CA GLN A 213 8.02 11.96 17.25
C GLN A 213 8.92 10.72 17.22
N SER A 214 8.91 9.98 16.11
CA SER A 214 9.70 8.76 15.99
C SER A 214 11.18 9.11 16.08
N GLU A 215 11.88 8.61 17.08
CA GLU A 215 13.35 8.74 17.20
C GLU A 215 14.08 7.87 16.17
N HIS A 216 13.40 6.84 15.66
CA HIS A 216 13.94 5.84 14.77
C HIS A 216 12.88 5.36 13.78
N ALA A 217 13.07 5.61 12.49
CA ALA A 217 12.18 5.12 11.43
C ALA A 217 12.86 5.23 10.06
N VAL A 218 12.56 4.34 9.12
CA VAL A 218 12.85 4.59 7.71
C VAL A 218 11.78 5.49 7.12
N LEU A 219 12.21 6.58 6.50
CA LEU A 219 11.35 7.49 5.75
C LEU A 219 11.30 7.14 4.28
N LEU A 220 12.42 6.68 3.72
CA LEU A 220 12.54 6.30 2.33
C LEU A 220 13.56 5.19 2.16
N TYR A 221 13.25 4.21 1.30
CA TYR A 221 14.21 3.18 0.93
C TYR A 221 13.96 2.69 -0.50
N ASN A 222 15.03 2.62 -1.29
CA ASN A 222 15.03 1.94 -2.58
C ASN A 222 16.38 1.26 -2.80
N THR A 223 16.37 0.10 -3.46
CA THR A 223 17.55 -0.75 -3.61
C THR A 223 17.68 -1.22 -5.05
N GLY A 224 18.89 -1.55 -5.47
CA GLY A 224 19.15 -2.22 -6.73
C GLY A 224 18.73 -3.69 -6.74
N PRO A 225 18.94 -4.39 -7.88
CA PRO A 225 18.66 -5.82 -7.98
C PRO A 225 19.49 -6.63 -6.98
N PRO A 226 19.11 -7.88 -6.64
CA PRO A 226 19.80 -8.68 -5.61
C PRO A 226 21.32 -8.87 -5.83
N SER A 227 21.79 -8.77 -7.08
CA SER A 227 23.21 -8.87 -7.45
C SER A 227 24.02 -7.59 -7.24
N ARG A 228 23.37 -6.49 -6.84
CA ARG A 228 23.96 -5.16 -6.65
C ARG A 228 23.78 -4.70 -5.22
N SER A 229 24.80 -4.04 -4.67
CA SER A 229 24.70 -3.44 -3.33
C SER A 229 24.00 -2.08 -3.36
N ASP A 230 23.79 -1.49 -4.54
CA ASP A 230 23.20 -0.17 -4.73
C ASP A 230 21.94 0.05 -3.90
N PHE A 231 21.89 1.15 -3.17
CA PHE A 231 20.68 1.58 -2.46
C PHE A 231 20.73 3.06 -2.13
N ILE A 232 19.55 3.58 -1.79
CA ILE A 232 19.36 4.86 -1.13
C ILE A 232 18.40 4.67 0.04
N ALA A 233 18.70 5.27 1.18
CA ALA A 233 17.79 5.34 2.30
C ALA A 233 17.83 6.71 2.95
N LEU A 234 16.66 7.19 3.40
CA LEU A 234 16.53 8.31 4.32
C LEU A 234 15.88 7.75 5.58
N GLU A 235 16.51 7.94 6.74
CA GLU A 235 15.98 7.47 8.02
C GLU A 235 16.12 8.52 9.12
N ILE A 236 15.32 8.35 10.16
CA ILE A 236 15.46 9.04 11.43
C ILE A 236 16.34 8.18 12.33
N TYR A 237 17.34 8.79 12.96
CA TYR A 237 18.22 8.15 13.92
C TYR A 237 18.49 9.10 15.07
N GLU A 238 18.01 8.75 16.27
CA GLU A 238 18.11 9.59 17.48
C GLU A 238 17.52 10.99 17.22
N GLY A 239 16.39 11.02 16.49
CA GLY A 239 15.62 12.24 16.24
C GLY A 239 16.18 13.14 15.14
N HIS A 240 17.28 12.74 14.49
CA HIS A 240 17.93 13.47 13.41
C HIS A 240 17.85 12.68 12.10
N LEU A 241 17.90 13.37 10.96
CA LEU A 241 17.88 12.72 9.66
C LEU A 241 19.25 12.20 9.24
N ARG A 242 19.27 11.03 8.61
CA ARG A 242 20.43 10.44 7.97
C ARG A 242 20.10 9.98 6.56
N LEU A 243 20.82 10.53 5.57
CA LEU A 243 20.81 10.07 4.19
C LEU A 243 21.93 9.04 4.01
N LEU A 244 21.59 7.85 3.50
CA LEU A 244 22.50 6.74 3.23
C LEU A 244 22.45 6.37 1.76
N LEU A 245 23.60 6.06 1.18
CA LEU A 245 23.66 5.52 -0.17
C LEU A 245 24.84 4.57 -0.37
N ASP A 246 24.68 3.64 -1.31
CA ASP A 246 25.77 2.89 -1.92
C ASP A 246 25.51 2.84 -3.43
N LYS A 247 26.57 2.96 -4.22
CA LYS A 247 26.57 2.83 -5.69
C LYS A 247 27.48 1.68 -6.15
N GLY A 248 27.72 0.70 -5.29
CA GLY A 248 28.67 -0.39 -5.51
C GLY A 248 30.12 -0.05 -5.12
N ASN A 249 30.36 0.97 -4.30
CA ASN A 249 31.69 1.31 -3.78
C ASN A 249 31.76 1.30 -2.24
N GLY A 250 30.71 0.82 -1.58
CA GLY A 250 30.56 0.84 -0.13
C GLY A 250 29.58 1.94 0.31
N ALA A 251 28.85 1.64 1.38
CA ALA A 251 27.86 2.52 1.96
C ALA A 251 28.50 3.75 2.61
N ILE A 252 27.93 4.92 2.34
CA ILE A 252 28.26 6.20 2.95
C ILE A 252 27.00 6.86 3.52
N GLY A 253 27.16 7.66 4.56
CA GLY A 253 26.07 8.38 5.20
C GLY A 253 26.37 9.86 5.42
N LEU A 254 25.32 10.67 5.40
CA LEU A 254 25.32 12.10 5.71
C LEU A 254 24.23 12.36 6.75
N ASN A 255 24.61 12.99 7.87
CA ASN A 255 23.69 13.27 8.98
C ASN A 255 23.32 14.75 8.99
N SER A 256 22.06 15.05 9.27
CA SER A 256 21.62 16.41 9.61
C SER A 256 21.87 16.70 11.10
N SER A 257 22.17 17.95 11.41
CA SER A 257 22.25 18.47 12.78
C SER A 257 20.90 18.93 13.34
N ILE A 258 19.83 18.92 12.54
CA ILE A 258 18.48 19.35 12.92
C ILE A 258 17.71 18.18 13.54
N TYR A 259 17.17 18.42 14.73
CA TYR A 259 16.25 17.51 15.41
C TYR A 259 14.83 17.71 14.86
N ILE A 260 14.18 16.62 14.44
CA ILE A 260 12.88 16.63 13.75
C ILE A 260 11.77 15.87 14.48
N SER A 261 12.10 15.19 15.58
CA SER A 261 11.16 14.35 16.34
C SER A 261 10.43 15.14 17.42
N ASP A 262 10.00 16.35 17.07
CA ASP A 262 9.36 17.32 17.96
C ASP A 262 7.84 17.46 17.72
N GLY A 263 7.29 16.68 16.79
CA GLY A 263 5.88 16.66 16.44
C GLY A 263 5.39 17.83 15.59
N VAL A 264 6.27 18.66 15.02
CA VAL A 264 5.91 19.68 14.02
C VAL A 264 6.34 19.28 12.60
N TRP A 265 5.90 20.04 11.61
CA TRP A 265 6.25 19.79 10.21
C TRP A 265 7.65 20.32 9.92
N HIS A 266 8.49 19.47 9.34
CA HIS A 266 9.81 19.83 8.82
C HIS A 266 9.87 19.59 7.32
N LYS A 267 10.50 20.52 6.60
CA LYS A 267 10.74 20.39 5.15
C LYS A 267 12.07 19.68 4.95
N VAL A 268 12.05 18.62 4.14
CA VAL A 268 13.22 17.78 3.86
C VAL A 268 13.47 17.72 2.36
N GLU A 269 14.72 17.95 1.97
CA GLU A 269 15.18 17.77 0.60
C GLU A 269 16.49 16.99 0.59
N ALA A 270 16.54 15.92 -0.21
CA ALA A 270 17.72 15.08 -0.35
C ALA A 270 18.13 15.03 -1.82
N HIS A 271 19.38 15.36 -2.11
CA HIS A 271 19.98 15.17 -3.42
C HIS A 271 21.04 14.07 -3.35
N PHE A 272 21.00 13.17 -4.32
CA PHE A 272 22.02 12.14 -4.47
C PHE A 272 22.47 12.15 -5.93
N LYS A 273 23.77 12.38 -6.13
CA LYS A 273 24.39 12.42 -7.46
C LYS A 273 25.67 11.59 -7.47
N PRO A 274 26.17 11.18 -8.64
CA PRO A 274 27.40 10.42 -8.79
C PRO A 274 28.63 10.93 -8.03
N ALA A 275 28.72 12.26 -7.82
CA ALA A 275 29.88 12.92 -7.23
C ALA A 275 29.64 13.48 -5.83
N TYR A 276 28.39 13.74 -5.44
CA TYR A 276 28.06 14.35 -4.15
C TYR A 276 26.66 13.97 -3.68
N MET A 277 26.43 14.12 -2.39
CA MET A 277 25.12 13.99 -1.75
C MET A 277 24.87 15.20 -0.85
N GLU A 278 23.61 15.57 -0.72
CA GLU A 278 23.16 16.75 0.02
C GLU A 278 21.88 16.41 0.76
N LEU A 279 21.76 16.89 1.99
CA LEU A 279 20.58 16.75 2.83
C LEU A 279 20.24 18.11 3.43
N SER A 280 19.05 18.60 3.16
CA SER A 280 18.50 19.85 3.65
C SER A 280 17.32 19.59 4.58
N VAL A 281 17.32 20.22 5.74
CA VAL A 281 16.23 20.19 6.73
C VAL A 281 15.92 21.61 7.17
N ASP A 282 14.70 22.08 6.91
CA ASP A 282 14.28 23.47 7.17
C ASP A 282 15.31 24.50 6.70
N ASP A 283 15.74 24.33 5.44
CA ASP A 283 16.72 25.16 4.74
C ASP A 283 18.15 25.13 5.32
N HIS A 284 18.44 24.24 6.29
CA HIS A 284 19.79 23.93 6.75
C HIS A 284 20.38 22.78 5.95
N ILE A 285 21.47 23.05 5.23
CA ILE A 285 22.06 22.14 4.27
C ILE A 285 23.35 21.53 4.83
N GLU A 286 23.44 20.21 4.74
CA GLU A 286 24.67 19.44 4.89
C GLU A 286 24.99 18.79 3.53
N ASP A 287 26.26 18.76 3.13
CA ASP A 287 26.69 18.13 1.88
C ASP A 287 28.07 17.48 2.00
N GLN A 288 28.32 16.47 1.18
CA GLN A 288 29.64 15.84 1.08
C GLN A 288 29.86 15.15 -0.27
N PRO A 289 31.12 14.99 -0.71
CA PRO A 289 31.43 14.16 -1.86
C PRO A 289 31.11 12.69 -1.59
N THR A 290 30.69 11.96 -2.64
CA THR A 290 30.50 10.51 -2.55
C THR A 290 31.81 9.77 -2.86
N HIS A 291 31.88 8.47 -2.52
CA HIS A 291 33.06 7.66 -2.80
C HIS A 291 33.40 7.63 -4.29
N VAL A 292 34.65 7.99 -4.60
CA VAL A 292 35.23 7.80 -5.93
C VAL A 292 35.62 6.32 -6.07
N GLY A 293 35.07 5.65 -7.08
CA GLY A 293 35.33 4.24 -7.36
C GLY A 293 34.94 3.87 -8.80
N GLU A 294 35.07 2.60 -9.14
CA GLU A 294 34.78 2.10 -10.50
C GLU A 294 33.31 2.35 -10.89
N ASN A 295 32.40 2.15 -9.94
CA ASN A 295 30.99 2.39 -10.17
C ASN A 295 30.65 3.87 -9.97
N LYS A 296 30.17 4.52 -11.03
CA LYS A 296 29.82 5.96 -11.02
C LYS A 296 28.33 6.22 -10.87
N PHE A 297 27.51 5.24 -11.20
CA PHE A 297 26.07 5.41 -11.37
C PHE A 297 25.30 4.55 -10.39
N PHE A 298 24.08 4.97 -10.08
CA PHE A 298 23.16 4.22 -9.24
C PHE A 298 22.34 3.25 -10.09
N ASP A 299 22.36 1.97 -9.72
CA ASP A 299 21.57 0.91 -10.35
C ASP A 299 20.39 0.48 -9.48
N LEU A 300 19.52 1.45 -9.18
CA LEU A 300 18.30 1.27 -8.41
C LEU A 300 17.20 0.57 -9.22
N SER A 301 16.37 -0.23 -8.56
CA SER A 301 15.25 -0.94 -9.19
C SER A 301 14.11 -1.25 -8.21
N GLY A 302 13.01 -1.83 -8.70
CA GLY A 302 11.87 -2.21 -7.87
C GLY A 302 11.10 -1.01 -7.31
N TYR A 303 10.44 -1.22 -6.15
CA TYR A 303 9.66 -0.18 -5.51
C TYR A 303 10.49 0.79 -4.68
N LEU A 304 10.09 2.05 -4.72
CA LEU A 304 10.42 3.03 -3.71
C LEU A 304 9.47 2.88 -2.53
N PHE A 305 10.01 2.58 -1.36
CA PHE A 305 9.24 2.53 -0.13
C PHE A 305 9.33 3.88 0.62
N VAL A 306 8.20 4.33 1.15
CA VAL A 306 8.07 5.57 1.92
C VAL A 306 7.39 5.27 3.27
N GLY A 307 7.95 5.84 4.35
CA GLY A 307 7.47 5.72 5.74
C GLY A 307 7.62 4.33 6.37
N GLY A 308 8.31 3.41 5.71
CA GLY A 308 8.61 2.07 6.20
C GLY A 308 9.08 1.18 5.06
N VAL A 309 9.30 -0.10 5.32
CA VAL A 309 9.77 -1.07 4.33
C VAL A 309 8.95 -2.36 4.47
N GLU A 310 8.57 -2.95 3.34
CA GLU A 310 7.90 -4.24 3.29
C GLU A 310 8.73 -5.31 4.01
N VAL A 311 8.07 -6.17 4.80
CA VAL A 311 8.68 -7.18 5.67
C VAL A 311 9.80 -7.98 4.98
N ASN A 312 9.56 -8.47 3.76
CA ASN A 312 10.52 -9.28 3.00
C ASN A 312 11.78 -8.51 2.54
N LYS A 313 11.76 -7.17 2.61
CA LYS A 313 12.86 -6.28 2.23
C LYS A 313 13.59 -5.69 3.44
N GLN A 314 13.02 -5.76 4.64
CA GLN A 314 13.59 -5.18 5.86
C GLN A 314 14.99 -5.72 6.17
N SER A 315 15.18 -7.04 6.09
CA SER A 315 16.50 -7.65 6.33
C SER A 315 17.57 -7.13 5.37
N ARG A 316 17.21 -6.86 4.10
CA ARG A 316 18.14 -6.30 3.12
C ARG A 316 18.46 -4.84 3.45
N ALA A 317 17.45 -4.04 3.77
CA ALA A 317 17.64 -2.64 4.17
C ALA A 317 18.60 -2.50 5.36
N VAL A 318 18.41 -3.32 6.40
CA VAL A 318 19.30 -3.37 7.56
C VAL A 318 20.71 -3.78 7.17
N SER A 319 20.87 -4.82 6.36
CA SER A 319 22.19 -5.29 5.91
C SER A 319 22.96 -4.26 5.07
N GLN A 320 22.24 -3.38 4.36
CA GLN A 320 22.81 -2.32 3.54
C GLN A 320 23.20 -1.07 4.35
N GLY A 321 22.72 -0.93 5.58
CA GLY A 321 23.13 0.13 6.50
C GLY A 321 22.00 1.00 7.05
N ALA A 322 20.77 0.85 6.54
CA ALA A 322 19.58 1.46 7.13
C ALA A 322 19.25 0.72 8.44
N LYS A 323 19.90 1.12 9.53
CA LYS A 323 19.88 0.40 10.82
C LYS A 323 18.48 0.22 11.37
N ASN A 324 17.56 1.13 11.05
CA ASN A 324 16.15 1.06 11.44
C ASN A 324 15.25 0.54 10.31
N GLY A 325 15.81 -0.26 9.39
CA GLY A 325 15.11 -0.81 8.22
C GLY A 325 13.84 -1.61 8.52
N ASP A 326 13.67 -2.04 9.77
CA ASP A 326 12.52 -2.75 10.32
C ASP A 326 11.52 -1.86 11.06
N LYS A 327 11.82 -0.56 11.22
CA LYS A 327 10.96 0.42 11.90
C LYS A 327 10.27 1.34 10.91
N SER A 328 8.95 1.27 10.89
CA SER A 328 8.10 2.22 10.17
C SER A 328 7.95 3.53 10.93
N LEU A 329 7.61 4.57 10.19
CA LEU A 329 7.28 5.88 10.73
C LEU A 329 5.98 5.81 11.55
N GLU A 330 6.00 6.41 12.74
CA GLU A 330 4.79 6.87 13.42
C GLU A 330 4.69 8.38 13.21
N GLY A 331 3.89 8.78 12.21
CA GLY A 331 3.78 10.18 11.83
C GLY A 331 3.11 10.41 10.49
N CYS A 332 3.29 11.63 9.97
CA CYS A 332 2.70 12.07 8.72
C CYS A 332 3.78 12.45 7.71
N ILE A 333 3.53 12.16 6.43
CA ILE A 333 4.32 12.63 5.30
C ILE A 333 3.39 13.33 4.30
N GLN A 334 3.81 14.45 3.73
CA GLN A 334 3.10 15.13 2.64
C GLN A 334 4.08 15.70 1.61
N ASN A 335 3.53 16.16 0.47
CA ASN A 335 4.29 16.84 -0.59
C ASN A 335 5.50 16.04 -1.08
N VAL A 336 5.35 14.72 -1.23
CA VAL A 336 6.42 13.86 -1.73
C VAL A 336 6.65 14.15 -3.21
N SER A 337 7.89 14.46 -3.59
CA SER A 337 8.26 14.57 -5.00
C SER A 337 9.63 13.98 -5.28
N ILE A 338 9.79 13.50 -6.52
CA ILE A 338 11.04 12.97 -7.05
C ILE A 338 11.35 13.71 -8.34
N GLY A 339 12.45 14.47 -8.32
CA GLY A 339 12.69 15.48 -9.34
C GLY A 339 11.50 16.44 -9.43
N GLU A 340 10.87 16.50 -10.60
CA GLU A 340 9.69 17.34 -10.86
C GLU A 340 8.36 16.59 -10.70
N ARG A 341 8.38 15.28 -10.45
CA ARG A 341 7.17 14.46 -10.34
C ARG A 341 6.71 14.39 -8.89
N SER A 342 5.52 14.92 -8.60
CA SER A 342 4.85 14.69 -7.32
C SER A 342 4.29 13.27 -7.25
N LEU A 343 4.50 12.61 -6.10
CA LEU A 343 3.93 11.31 -5.78
C LEU A 343 2.81 11.47 -4.78
N THR A 344 1.64 10.94 -5.13
CA THR A 344 0.42 11.05 -4.36
C THR A 344 -0.06 9.68 -3.91
N ILE A 345 -0.97 9.62 -2.94
CA ILE A 345 -1.57 8.34 -2.51
C ILE A 345 -2.26 7.58 -3.66
N ARG A 346 -2.60 8.25 -4.77
CA ARG A 346 -3.18 7.64 -5.98
C ARG A 346 -2.13 6.95 -6.87
N ASP A 347 -0.88 7.39 -6.81
CA ASP A 347 0.25 6.79 -7.53
C ASP A 347 0.80 5.54 -6.84
N ALA A 348 0.41 5.32 -5.58
CA ALA A 348 0.83 4.17 -4.80
C ALA A 348 0.42 2.86 -5.48
N GLN A 349 1.39 1.94 -5.56
CA GLN A 349 1.17 0.56 -5.96
C GLN A 349 0.62 -0.22 -4.77
N VAL A 350 1.27 -0.09 -3.62
CA VAL A 350 0.88 -0.77 -2.38
C VAL A 350 0.77 0.23 -1.24
N THR A 351 -0.27 0.10 -0.43
CA THR A 351 -0.46 0.83 0.83
C THR A 351 -0.65 -0.17 1.96
N GLN A 352 0.06 0.00 3.08
CA GLN A 352 -0.09 -0.86 4.25
C GLN A 352 -0.14 0.01 5.50
N GLY A 353 -1.19 -0.16 6.31
CA GLY A 353 -1.23 0.44 7.65
C GLY A 353 -1.30 1.97 7.71
N ILE A 354 -1.73 2.62 6.63
CA ILE A 354 -1.83 4.07 6.51
C ILE A 354 -3.27 4.58 6.62
N LYS A 355 -3.43 5.91 6.74
CA LYS A 355 -4.68 6.63 6.49
C LYS A 355 -4.41 7.92 5.73
N ALA A 356 -5.38 8.36 4.96
CA ALA A 356 -5.38 9.69 4.36
C ALA A 356 -5.57 10.77 5.43
N GLU A 357 -4.99 11.95 5.18
CA GLU A 357 -4.87 13.08 6.10
C GLU A 357 -3.93 12.83 7.28
N CYS A 358 -3.48 13.90 7.93
CA CYS A 358 -2.60 13.81 9.09
C CYS A 358 -3.41 13.73 10.40
N HIS A 359 -3.46 12.54 11.00
CA HIS A 359 -4.20 12.27 12.22
C HIS A 359 -3.36 12.40 13.50
N TRP A 360 -2.02 12.49 13.38
CA TRP A 360 -1.11 12.55 14.52
C TRP A 360 -1.15 13.92 15.22
N ALA A 361 -1.69 13.96 16.42
CA ALA A 361 -1.88 15.15 17.24
C ALA A 361 -0.85 15.32 18.37
N TYR A 362 -0.16 14.24 18.74
CA TYR A 362 0.91 14.22 19.75
C TYR A 362 0.56 14.94 21.07
N PRO A 363 -0.58 14.60 21.72
CA PRO A 363 -1.03 15.26 22.95
C PRO A 363 0.03 15.33 24.06
N CYS A 364 0.94 14.36 24.19
CA CYS A 364 1.97 14.40 25.24
C CYS A 364 2.91 15.61 25.16
N LEU A 365 3.12 16.22 23.98
CA LEU A 365 3.93 17.45 23.86
C LEU A 365 3.27 18.66 24.52
N LYS A 366 1.95 18.61 24.69
CA LYS A 366 1.19 19.68 25.34
C LYS A 366 1.21 19.57 26.86
N ASN A 367 1.97 18.61 27.40
CA ASN A 367 2.09 18.32 28.84
C ASN A 367 0.70 18.18 29.50
N PRO A 368 -0.11 17.17 29.10
CA PRO A 368 -1.48 17.03 29.55
C PRO A 368 -1.58 16.44 30.98
N CYS A 369 -0.48 15.89 31.50
CA CYS A 369 -0.42 15.27 32.81
C CYS A 369 0.03 16.26 33.90
N VAL A 370 -0.28 15.96 35.16
CA VAL A 370 0.17 16.75 36.32
C VAL A 370 1.69 16.73 36.48
N ASP A 371 2.27 17.72 37.16
CA ASP A 371 3.73 17.81 37.28
C ASP A 371 4.32 16.58 37.99
N GLY A 372 5.48 16.12 37.53
CA GLY A 372 6.16 14.93 38.06
C GLY A 372 5.58 13.59 37.59
N SER A 373 4.53 13.59 36.76
CA SER A 373 3.97 12.38 36.16
C SER A 373 4.58 12.07 34.79
N ARG A 374 4.43 10.83 34.31
CA ARG A 374 4.89 10.39 32.98
C ARG A 374 3.72 10.34 31.99
N CYS A 375 3.83 11.07 30.89
CA CYS A 375 2.89 10.97 29.76
C CYS A 375 3.31 9.86 28.80
N ILE A 376 2.36 9.06 28.34
CA ILE A 376 2.53 8.02 27.34
C ILE A 376 1.58 8.32 26.19
N GLN A 377 2.12 8.43 24.98
CA GLN A 377 1.33 8.60 23.77
C GLN A 377 0.57 7.30 23.48
N GLU A 378 -0.75 7.40 23.22
CA GLU A 378 -1.59 6.25 22.85
C GLU A 378 -2.31 6.52 21.53
N GLY A 379 -1.90 5.82 20.47
CA GLY A 379 -2.42 6.06 19.13
C GLY A 379 -2.11 7.46 18.61
N THR A 380 -2.94 7.96 17.68
CA THR A 380 -2.66 9.22 16.98
C THR A 380 -3.09 10.46 17.76
N ASP A 381 -4.13 10.36 18.59
CA ASP A 381 -4.76 11.46 19.32
C ASP A 381 -4.92 11.23 20.83
N GLY A 382 -4.59 10.04 21.34
CA GLY A 382 -4.74 9.67 22.74
C GLY A 382 -3.47 9.81 23.56
N PHE A 383 -3.63 9.81 24.89
CA PHE A 383 -2.53 9.73 25.83
C PHE A 383 -2.98 9.11 27.14
N LYS A 384 -1.99 8.64 27.92
CA LYS A 384 -2.14 8.13 29.27
C LYS A 384 -1.15 8.80 30.20
N CYS A 385 -1.60 9.17 31.39
CA CYS A 385 -0.75 9.71 32.44
C CYS A 385 -0.49 8.65 33.51
N GLU A 386 0.77 8.40 33.82
CA GLU A 386 1.18 7.52 34.92
C GLU A 386 1.67 8.34 36.11
N CYS A 387 0.92 8.27 37.21
CA CYS A 387 1.27 8.80 38.52
C CYS A 387 0.44 8.12 39.62
N ASP A 388 0.81 8.39 40.87
CA ASP A 388 0.15 7.81 42.06
C ASP A 388 -1.11 8.58 42.51
N LEU A 389 -1.47 9.64 41.79
CA LEU A 389 -2.64 10.48 42.11
C LEU A 389 -3.90 9.93 41.44
N ALA A 390 -5.03 10.02 42.14
CA ALA A 390 -6.35 9.65 41.59
C ALA A 390 -6.75 10.50 40.37
N LEU A 391 -6.28 11.76 40.31
CA LEU A 391 -6.45 12.66 39.17
C LEU A 391 -5.06 13.00 38.59
N CYS A 392 -4.66 12.23 37.57
CA CYS A 392 -3.34 12.32 36.95
C CYS A 392 -3.30 13.26 35.72
N VAL A 393 -4.47 13.68 35.23
CA VAL A 393 -4.64 14.50 34.02
C VAL A 393 -5.04 15.92 34.40
N ARG A 394 -4.44 16.91 33.75
CA ARG A 394 -4.79 18.33 33.94
C ARG A 394 -6.21 18.59 33.42
N GLN A 395 -7.00 19.38 34.16
CA GLN A 395 -8.43 19.61 33.87
C GLN A 395 -8.71 20.10 32.43
N ASN A 396 -7.81 20.86 31.82
CA ASN A 396 -7.98 21.36 30.45
C ASN A 396 -7.96 20.25 29.37
N PHE A 397 -7.56 19.03 29.73
CA PHE A 397 -7.42 17.90 28.80
C PHE A 397 -8.46 16.80 29.00
N THR A 398 -9.31 16.89 30.02
CA THR A 398 -10.27 15.83 30.37
C THR A 398 -11.49 15.76 29.45
N THR A 399 -11.80 16.82 28.71
CA THR A 399 -12.97 16.90 27.81
C THR A 399 -12.62 16.78 26.33
N ALA A 400 -11.38 17.08 25.95
CA ALA A 400 -10.95 17.19 24.55
C ALA A 400 -10.29 15.90 23.99
N TYR A 401 -9.95 14.94 24.85
CA TYR A 401 -9.19 13.75 24.46
C TYR A 401 -9.83 12.48 25.02
N LYS A 402 -9.61 11.34 24.34
CA LYS A 402 -9.95 10.01 24.86
C LYS A 402 -8.97 9.66 25.98
N VAL A 403 -9.32 10.00 27.22
CA VAL A 403 -8.46 9.79 28.39
C VAL A 403 -8.74 8.42 29.00
N PHE A 404 -7.72 7.56 29.08
CA PHE A 404 -7.79 6.30 29.81
C PHE A 404 -7.14 6.44 31.20
N THR A 405 -7.95 6.46 32.26
CA THR A 405 -7.45 6.45 33.63
C THR A 405 -7.17 5.02 34.10
N LYS A 406 -6.08 4.82 34.83
CA LYS A 406 -5.72 3.54 35.44
C LYS A 406 -6.58 3.34 36.69
N THR A 407 -7.79 2.80 36.54
CA THR A 407 -8.58 2.32 37.68
C THR A 407 -9.08 0.91 37.43
N THR A 408 -8.21 -0.06 37.72
CA THR A 408 -8.62 -1.40 38.14
C THR A 408 -8.32 -1.52 39.62
N LEU A 409 -9.36 -1.43 40.46
CA LEU A 409 -9.49 -2.16 41.72
C LEU A 409 -10.98 -2.17 42.09
N PRO A 410 -11.62 -3.35 42.22
CA PRO A 410 -12.93 -3.47 42.83
C PRO A 410 -12.77 -3.29 44.34
N PHE A 411 -13.35 -2.23 44.90
CA PHE A 411 -13.65 -2.22 46.33
C PHE A 411 -15.01 -2.90 46.50
N ASP A 412 -14.97 -4.21 46.74
CA ASP A 412 -15.87 -4.78 47.74
C ASP A 412 -15.45 -4.17 49.08
N LEU A 413 -16.42 -3.59 49.81
CA LEU A 413 -16.56 -3.66 51.26
C LEU A 413 -17.79 -2.85 51.71
N GLU A 414 -18.74 -3.61 52.29
CA GLU A 414 -19.91 -3.28 53.14
C GLU A 414 -21.16 -2.61 52.53
#